data_AF-A0A3W0Q5V5-F1
#
_entry.id   AF-A0A3W0Q5V5-F1
#
_cell.length_a   1.000
_cell.length_b   1.000
_cell.length_c   1.000
_cell.angle_alpha   90.00
_cell.angle_beta   90.00
_cell.angle_gamma   90.00
#
_symmetry.space_group_name_H-M   'P 1'
#
loop_
_entity.id
_entity.type
_entity.pdbx_description
1 polymer ?
#
loop_
_entity_poly.entity_id
_entity_poly.type
_entity_poly.pdbx_seq_one_letter_code
_entity_poly.pdbx_strand_id
1 'polypeptide(L)'
;MKHPDWHNRLITVIRAAEKRPFLWGSHDCCLFAADCAQAMCGEDFAAGWRGTYDSERGAKKAILRGGGSLEKVLARYLDEVPVKLAQRGDIAVVENAGARCAGVVYSGVVWVPGENGLVSLRVKPLSVWRVR
;
A
#
# COMPACT_ATOMS: atom_id res chain seq x y z
N MET A 1 -4.01 -15.23 -7.88
CA MET A 1 -2.79 -16.07 -7.96
C MET A 1 -1.69 -15.18 -8.47
N LYS A 2 -0.60 -15.07 -7.70
CA LYS A 2 0.55 -14.25 -8.10
C LYS A 2 1.19 -14.75 -9.39
N HIS A 3 1.70 -13.84 -10.21
CA HIS A 3 2.51 -14.16 -11.38
C HIS A 3 3.78 -14.95 -10.99
N PRO A 4 4.28 -15.87 -11.83
CA PRO A 4 5.52 -16.61 -11.53
C PRO A 4 6.73 -15.70 -11.24
N ASP A 5 6.79 -14.55 -11.91
CA ASP A 5 7.83 -13.52 -11.80
C ASP A 5 7.43 -12.34 -10.89
N TRP A 6 6.44 -12.52 -10.00
CA TRP A 6 5.88 -11.44 -9.17
C TRP A 6 6.94 -10.65 -8.37
N HIS A 7 8.01 -11.32 -7.95
CA HIS A 7 9.13 -10.68 -7.25
C HIS A 7 9.79 -9.57 -8.10
N ASN A 8 10.06 -9.86 -9.37
CA ASN A 8 10.66 -8.90 -10.29
C ASN A 8 9.70 -7.76 -10.58
N ARG A 9 8.40 -8.06 -10.74
CA ARG A 9 7.36 -7.06 -10.95
C ARG A 9 7.23 -6.11 -9.76
N LEU A 10 7.22 -6.64 -8.54
CA LEU A 10 7.20 -5.84 -7.31
C LEU A 10 8.45 -4.95 -7.22
N ILE A 11 9.64 -5.50 -7.49
CA ILE A 11 10.89 -4.72 -7.47
C ILE A 11 10.84 -3.58 -8.49
N THR A 12 10.28 -3.80 -9.68
CA THR A 12 10.10 -2.75 -10.69
C THR A 12 9.23 -1.60 -10.16
N VAL A 13 8.11 -1.89 -9.48
CA VAL A 13 7.26 -0.86 -8.86
C VAL A 13 8.00 -0.10 -7.76
N ILE A 14 8.69 -0.82 -6.87
CA ILE A 14 9.47 -0.20 -5.79
C ILE A 14 10.55 0.73 -6.37
N ARG A 15 11.33 0.26 -7.35
CA ARG A 15 12.38 1.06 -8.01
C ARG A 15 11.82 2.28 -8.73
N ALA A 16 10.69 2.15 -9.42
CA ALA A 16 10.03 3.27 -10.07
C ALA A 16 9.54 4.33 -9.07
N ALA A 17 9.21 3.91 -7.84
CA ALA A 17 8.76 4.79 -6.77
C ALA A 17 9.91 5.40 -5.95
N GLU A 18 11.14 4.87 -6.01
CA GLU A 18 12.28 5.30 -5.17
C GLU A 18 12.48 6.82 -5.17
N LYS A 19 12.32 7.48 -6.32
CA LYS A 19 12.46 8.93 -6.49
C LYS A 19 11.15 9.64 -6.86
N ARG A 20 10.02 8.94 -6.80
CA ARG A 20 8.71 9.50 -7.14
C ARG A 20 8.14 10.17 -5.89
N PRO A 21 7.93 11.49 -5.89
CA PRO A 21 7.40 12.18 -4.72
C PRO A 21 5.95 11.77 -4.46
N PHE A 22 5.55 11.83 -3.19
CA PHE A 22 4.18 11.65 -2.75
C PHE A 22 3.25 12.64 -3.47
N LEU A 23 2.10 12.15 -3.94
CA LEU A 23 1.05 12.97 -4.52
C LEU A 23 -0.33 12.35 -4.27
N TRP A 24 -1.22 13.08 -3.60
CA TRP A 24 -2.58 12.62 -3.36
C TRP A 24 -3.30 12.26 -4.65
N GLY A 25 -3.91 11.07 -4.70
CA GLY A 25 -4.72 10.65 -5.85
C GLY A 25 -3.91 10.11 -7.03
N SER A 26 -2.58 10.10 -6.94
CA SER A 26 -1.69 9.63 -8.01
C SER A 26 -0.52 8.77 -7.52
N HIS A 27 0.10 9.14 -6.40
CA HIS A 27 1.18 8.40 -5.75
C HIS A 27 1.11 8.61 -4.23
N ASP A 28 0.04 8.11 -3.63
CA ASP A 28 -0.14 8.10 -2.19
C ASP A 28 -0.02 6.68 -1.62
N CYS A 29 -0.13 6.55 -0.30
CA CYS A 29 0.05 5.29 0.40
C CYS A 29 -0.95 4.19 -0.04
N CYS A 30 -2.19 4.56 -0.38
CA CYS A 30 -3.20 3.59 -0.79
C CYS A 30 -2.96 3.13 -2.23
N LEU A 31 -2.69 4.08 -3.13
CA LEU A 31 -2.46 3.78 -4.54
C LEU A 31 -1.13 3.06 -4.76
N PHE A 32 -0.07 3.40 -4.03
CA PHE A 32 1.19 2.66 -4.10
C PHE A 32 1.05 1.22 -3.59
N ALA A 33 0.30 0.99 -2.50
CA ALA A 33 0.01 -0.35 -2.03
C ALA A 33 -0.76 -1.16 -3.09
N ALA A 34 -1.71 -0.52 -3.78
CA ALA A 34 -2.44 -1.12 -4.89
C ALA A 34 -1.55 -1.40 -6.10
N ASP A 35 -0.67 -0.47 -6.50
CA ASP A 35 0.31 -0.69 -7.58
C ASP A 35 1.20 -1.90 -7.28
N CYS A 36 1.65 -2.05 -6.03
CA CYS A 36 2.44 -3.21 -5.61
C CYS A 36 1.65 -4.52 -5.71
N ALA A 37 0.40 -4.53 -5.25
CA ALA A 37 -0.47 -5.70 -5.34
C ALA A 37 -0.77 -6.07 -6.79
N GLN A 38 -1.20 -5.09 -7.60
CA GLN A 38 -1.47 -5.24 -9.03
C GLN A 38 -0.25 -5.79 -9.77
N ALA A 39 0.96 -5.32 -9.47
CA ALA A 39 2.16 -5.86 -10.09
C ALA A 39 2.39 -7.35 -9.76
N MET A 40 1.94 -7.81 -8.59
CA MET A 40 2.08 -9.21 -8.20
C MET A 40 0.98 -10.11 -8.75
N CYS A 41 -0.26 -9.66 -8.83
CA CYS A 41 -1.43 -10.51 -9.14
C CYS A 41 -2.26 -10.08 -10.36
N GLY A 42 -1.98 -8.92 -10.93
CA GLY A 42 -2.68 -8.35 -12.10
C GLY A 42 -3.94 -7.55 -11.77
N GLU A 43 -4.55 -7.76 -10.59
CA GLU A 43 -5.77 -7.07 -10.18
C GLU A 43 -5.45 -5.76 -9.43
N ASP A 44 -6.06 -4.66 -9.89
CA ASP A 44 -5.97 -3.36 -9.21
C ASP A 44 -7.17 -3.15 -8.28
N PHE A 45 -7.00 -3.47 -7.01
CA PHE A 45 -8.07 -3.25 -6.02
C PHE A 45 -8.40 -1.76 -5.80
N ALA A 46 -7.53 -0.84 -6.24
CA ALA A 46 -7.78 0.59 -6.18
C ALA A 46 -8.40 1.16 -7.47
N ALA A 47 -8.77 0.34 -8.45
CA ALA A 47 -9.28 0.82 -9.73
C ALA A 47 -10.47 1.79 -9.58
N GLY A 48 -11.42 1.48 -8.69
CA GLY A 48 -12.58 2.34 -8.40
C GLY A 48 -12.27 3.60 -7.58
N TRP A 49 -11.03 3.79 -7.17
CA TRP A 49 -10.55 4.89 -6.31
C TRP A 49 -9.64 5.87 -7.05
N ARG A 50 -8.93 5.39 -8.08
CA ARG A 50 -8.06 6.22 -8.91
C ARG A 50 -8.86 7.33 -9.59
N GLY A 51 -8.33 8.56 -9.54
CA GLY A 51 -8.98 9.74 -10.10
C GLY A 51 -10.22 10.23 -9.34
N THR A 52 -10.60 9.63 -8.20
CA THR A 52 -11.76 10.06 -7.41
C THR A 52 -11.44 11.11 -6.35
N TYR A 53 -10.14 11.34 -6.09
CA TYR A 53 -9.64 12.35 -5.18
C TYR A 53 -8.23 12.79 -5.61
N ASP A 54 -7.81 13.97 -5.15
CA ASP A 54 -6.52 14.62 -5.47
C ASP A 54 -5.91 15.35 -4.26
N SER A 55 -6.51 15.18 -3.08
CA SER A 55 -6.13 15.88 -1.85
C SER A 55 -6.28 14.98 -0.62
N GLU A 56 -5.59 15.32 0.46
CA GLU A 56 -5.67 14.59 1.75
C GLU A 56 -7.12 14.50 2.25
N ARG A 57 -7.85 15.61 2.20
CA ARG A 57 -9.26 15.65 2.61
C ARG A 57 -10.12 14.74 1.72
N GLY A 58 -9.83 14.71 0.42
CA GLY A 58 -10.48 13.81 -0.53
C GLY A 58 -10.20 12.34 -0.19
N ALA A 59 -8.94 11.98 0.03
CA ALA A 59 -8.52 10.63 0.41
C ALA A 59 -9.19 10.18 1.71
N LYS A 60 -9.20 11.02 2.75
CA LYS A 60 -9.88 10.73 4.03
C LYS A 60 -11.38 10.50 3.83
N LYS A 61 -12.05 11.34 3.04
CA LYS A 61 -13.48 11.15 2.71
C LYS A 61 -13.72 9.85 1.94
N ALA A 62 -12.83 9.50 1.03
CA ALA A 62 -12.91 8.26 0.27
C ALA A 62 -12.83 7.07 1.23
N ILE A 63 -11.81 7.01 2.10
CA ILE A 63 -11.65 5.93 3.10
C ILE A 63 -12.89 5.82 4.00
N LEU A 64 -13.42 6.96 4.47
CA LEU A 64 -14.63 6.98 5.28
C LEU A 64 -15.82 6.35 4.55
N ARG A 65 -16.04 6.70 3.29
CA ARG A 65 -17.13 6.16 2.46
C ARG A 65 -16.94 4.69 2.12
N GLY A 66 -15.72 4.25 1.88
CA GLY A 66 -15.43 2.86 1.50
C GLY A 66 -15.09 1.95 2.67
N GLY A 67 -15.42 2.30 3.91
CA GLY A 67 -15.32 1.36 5.03
C GLY A 67 -15.07 1.99 6.39
N GLY A 68 -14.72 3.27 6.46
CA GLY A 68 -14.51 3.99 7.71
C GLY A 68 -13.05 4.01 8.18
N SER A 69 -12.24 3.01 7.80
CA SER A 69 -10.81 2.97 8.08
C SER A 69 -10.03 2.29 6.96
N LEU A 70 -8.71 2.52 6.93
CA LEU A 70 -7.81 1.93 5.94
C LEU A 70 -7.81 0.39 6.01
N GLU A 71 -7.78 -0.18 7.20
CA GLU A 71 -7.86 -1.63 7.44
C GLU A 71 -9.17 -2.22 6.89
N LYS A 72 -10.30 -1.55 7.14
CA LYS A 72 -11.60 -1.98 6.62
C LYS A 72 -11.71 -1.89 5.10
N VAL A 73 -10.98 -0.96 4.47
CA VAL A 73 -10.85 -0.90 3.01
C VAL A 73 -10.02 -2.10 2.52
N LEU A 74 -8.85 -2.34 3.11
CA LEU A 74 -7.96 -3.46 2.72
C LEU A 74 -8.64 -4.82 2.90
N ALA A 75 -9.42 -5.00 3.97
CA ALA A 75 -10.16 -6.23 4.25
C ALA A 75 -11.18 -6.63 3.18
N ARG A 76 -11.57 -5.70 2.29
CA ARG A 76 -12.47 -6.01 1.17
C ARG A 76 -11.76 -6.74 0.03
N TYR A 77 -10.43 -6.63 -0.03
CA TYR A 77 -9.64 -7.03 -1.19
C TYR A 77 -8.53 -8.02 -0.84
N LEU A 78 -8.01 -7.97 0.39
CA LEU A 78 -6.85 -8.72 0.85
C LEU A 78 -7.17 -9.51 2.11
N ASP A 79 -6.38 -10.56 2.37
CA ASP A 79 -6.52 -11.37 3.58
C ASP A 79 -5.69 -10.81 4.72
N GLU A 80 -6.30 -10.56 5.88
CA GLU A 80 -5.54 -10.24 7.07
C GLU A 80 -4.67 -11.44 7.50
N VAL A 81 -3.41 -11.18 7.83
CA VAL A 81 -2.49 -12.17 8.38
C VAL A 81 -1.87 -11.65 9.68
N PRO A 82 -1.53 -12.53 10.65
CA PRO A 82 -0.82 -12.12 11.84
C PRO A 82 0.48 -11.36 11.49
N VAL A 83 0.74 -10.23 12.16
CA VAL A 83 1.94 -9.40 11.93
C VAL A 83 3.25 -10.22 11.99
N LYS A 84 3.30 -11.23 12.87
CA LYS A 84 4.43 -12.16 13.02
C LYS A 84 4.66 -13.08 11.81
N LEU A 85 3.70 -13.19 10.90
CA LEU A 85 3.76 -13.95 9.65
C LEU A 85 3.88 -13.04 8.42
N ALA A 86 4.18 -11.75 8.63
CA ALA A 86 4.41 -10.81 7.55
C ALA A 86 5.57 -11.29 6.67
N GLN A 87 5.36 -11.24 5.36
CA GLN A 87 6.36 -11.62 4.38
C GLN A 87 6.47 -10.58 3.27
N ARG A 88 7.47 -10.76 2.41
CA ARG A 88 7.67 -9.92 1.24
C ARG A 88 6.40 -9.86 0.38
N GLY A 89 6.02 -8.65 -0.01
CA GLY A 89 4.85 -8.38 -0.84
C GLY A 89 3.53 -8.35 -0.07
N ASP A 90 3.53 -8.55 1.24
CA ASP A 90 2.34 -8.23 2.04
C ASP A 90 2.19 -6.70 2.15
N ILE A 91 0.94 -6.24 2.24
CA ILE A 91 0.63 -4.83 2.51
C ILE A 91 0.53 -4.66 4.03
N ALA A 92 1.27 -3.71 4.58
CA ALA A 92 1.26 -3.40 6.00
C ALA A 92 0.64 -2.03 6.24
N VAL A 93 -0.19 -1.92 7.29
CA VAL A 93 -0.59 -0.63 7.84
C VAL A 93 0.34 -0.31 9.01
N VAL A 94 0.95 0.86 8.98
CA VAL A 94 1.86 1.37 9.99
C VAL A 94 1.40 2.73 10.49
N GLU A 95 1.84 3.10 11.69
CA GLU A 95 1.70 4.45 12.21
C GLU A 95 2.97 5.25 11.94
N ASN A 96 2.80 6.46 11.40
CA ASN A 96 3.87 7.41 11.16
C ASN A 96 3.40 8.81 11.52
N ALA A 97 4.05 9.45 12.50
CA ALA A 97 3.68 10.79 13.00
C ALA A 97 2.18 10.96 13.34
N GLY A 98 1.55 9.91 13.91
CA GLY A 98 0.12 9.92 14.27
C GLY A 98 -0.85 9.69 13.10
N ALA A 99 -0.34 9.45 11.90
CA ALA A 99 -1.13 9.06 10.73
C ALA A 99 -0.94 7.58 10.41
N ARG A 100 -2.02 6.91 9.96
CA ARG A 100 -1.94 5.54 9.44
C ARG A 100 -1.61 5.58 7.95
N CYS A 101 -0.63 4.79 7.55
CA CYS A 101 -0.19 4.65 6.17
C CYS A 101 -0.18 3.18 5.76
N ALA A 102 -0.57 2.88 4.51
CA ALA A 102 -0.33 1.58 3.89
C ALA A 102 1.00 1.58 3.12
N GLY A 103 1.69 0.46 3.14
CA GLY A 103 2.93 0.26 2.39
C GLY A 103 3.18 -1.21 2.13
N VAL A 104 4.22 -1.52 1.35
CA VAL A 104 4.59 -2.90 1.03
C VAL A 104 5.75 -3.38 1.91
N VAL A 105 5.63 -4.59 2.44
CA VAL A 105 6.71 -5.27 3.16
C VAL A 105 7.74 -5.73 2.15
N TYR A 106 8.96 -5.22 2.24
CA TYR A 106 10.07 -5.67 1.40
C TYR A 106 11.41 -5.49 2.14
N SER A 107 12.25 -6.54 2.13
CA SER A 107 13.54 -6.55 2.83
C SER A 107 13.46 -6.23 4.34
N GLY A 108 12.41 -6.71 5.01
CA GLY A 108 12.23 -6.57 6.46
C GLY A 108 11.76 -5.19 6.93
N VAL A 109 11.36 -4.31 6.02
CA VAL A 109 10.84 -2.97 6.32
C VAL A 109 9.54 -2.73 5.53
N VAL A 110 8.76 -1.72 5.95
CA VAL A 110 7.59 -1.27 5.21
C VAL A 110 7.97 -0.05 4.37
N TRP A 111 7.83 -0.16 3.06
CA TRP A 111 8.07 0.94 2.12
C TRP A 111 6.78 1.71 1.88
N VAL A 112 6.84 3.03 2.02
CA VAL A 112 5.73 3.95 1.79
C VAL A 112 6.19 5.15 0.96
N PRO A 113 5.32 5.78 0.15
CA PRO A 113 5.65 7.05 -0.50
C PRO A 113 5.83 8.16 0.53
N GLY A 114 6.89 8.96 0.38
CA GLY A 114 7.16 10.17 1.14
C GLY A 114 7.40 11.37 0.23
N GLU A 115 7.64 12.54 0.82
CA GLU A 115 7.72 13.82 0.11
C GLU A 115 8.67 13.80 -1.10
N ASN A 116 9.83 13.17 -0.97
CA ASN A 116 10.88 13.15 -2.01
C ASN A 116 11.09 11.77 -2.66
N GLY A 117 10.25 10.78 -2.38
CA GLY A 117 10.47 9.40 -2.79
C GLY A 117 10.05 8.38 -1.73
N LEU A 118 10.35 7.11 -1.97
CA LEU A 118 10.04 6.06 -0.99
C LEU A 118 10.83 6.23 0.31
N VAL A 119 10.14 5.95 1.42
CA VAL A 119 10.70 5.91 2.76
C VAL A 119 10.56 4.50 3.31
N SER A 120 11.64 3.98 3.89
CA SER A 120 11.62 2.71 4.62
C SER A 120 11.30 2.94 6.09
N LEU A 121 10.19 2.38 6.57
CA LEU A 121 9.80 2.45 7.98
C LEU A 121 10.18 1.15 8.69
N ARG A 122 11.02 1.26 9.72
CA ARG A 122 11.36 0.19 10.68
C ARG A 122 10.48 0.30 11.93
N VAL A 123 9.19 0.09 11.73
CA VAL A 123 8.20 0.09 12.83
C VAL A 123 7.39 -1.20 12.78
N LYS A 124 6.85 -1.60 13.92
CA LYS A 124 5.95 -2.74 13.99
C LYS A 124 4.63 -2.40 13.27
N PRO A 125 4.19 -3.17 12.26
CA PRO A 125 2.89 -2.97 11.64
C PRO A 125 1.74 -3.09 12.63
N LEU A 126 0.71 -2.27 12.43
CA LEU A 126 -0.57 -2.36 13.13
C LEU A 126 -1.38 -3.55 12.60
N SER A 127 -1.38 -3.76 11.29
CA SER A 127 -1.99 -4.91 10.60
C SER A 127 -1.21 -5.24 9.33
N VAL A 128 -1.36 -6.48 8.84
CA VAL A 128 -0.68 -6.98 7.64
C VAL A 128 -1.68 -7.77 6.81
N TRP A 129 -1.60 -7.60 5.49
CA TRP A 129 -2.57 -8.06 4.52
C TRP A 129 -1.87 -8.80 3.37
N ARG A 130 -2.25 -10.05 3.14
CA ARG A 130 -1.70 -10.92 2.09
C ARG A 130 -2.36 -10.60 0.75
N VAL A 131 -1.51 -10.36 -0.25
CA VAL A 131 -1.93 -10.26 -1.66
C VAL A 131 -2.06 -11.66 -2.27
N ARG A 132 -3.21 -11.96 -2.87
CA ARG A 132 -3.60 -13.25 -3.46
C ARG A 132 -3.17 -13.43 -4.92
#